data_AF-A0A4Q3AGU2-F1
#
_entry.id   AF-A0A4Q3AGU2-F1
#
_cell.length_a   1.000
_cell.length_b   1.000
_cell.length_c   1.000
_cell.angle_alpha   90.00
_cell.angle_beta   90.00
_cell.angle_gamma   90.00
#
_symmetry.space_group_name_H-M   'P 1'
#
loop_
_entity.id
_entity.type
_entity.pdbx_description
1 polymer ?
#
loop_
_entity_poly.entity_id
_entity_poly.type
_entity_poly.pdbx_seq_one_letter_code
_entity_poly.pdbx_strand_id
1 'polypeptide(L)'
;MRAITPKILALTALLASAAPASLAAQEAAMQPESDVTIQSTSLPPLEQLAAGPEVSGMISARKGDQIQVTTADGTPMLIAVTGATDI
;
A
#
# COMPACT_ATOMS: atom_id res chain seq x y z
N MET A 1 -50.20 -20.67 -35.92
CA MET A 1 -49.75 -19.61 -34.98
C MET A 1 -49.85 -20.19 -33.57
N ARG A 2 -48.72 -20.47 -32.90
CA ARG A 2 -48.73 -21.12 -31.57
C ARG A 2 -49.09 -20.07 -30.51
N ALA A 3 -50.16 -20.32 -29.75
CA ALA A 3 -50.62 -19.46 -28.68
C ALA A 3 -49.60 -19.46 -27.52
N ILE A 4 -49.23 -18.26 -27.06
CA ILE A 4 -48.33 -18.08 -25.94
C ILE A 4 -49.14 -18.28 -24.65
N THR A 5 -48.88 -19.39 -23.95
CA THR A 5 -49.60 -19.77 -22.72
C THR A 5 -49.24 -18.82 -21.56
N PRO A 6 -50.20 -18.36 -20.74
CA PRO A 6 -49.96 -17.38 -19.66
C PRO A 6 -48.90 -17.80 -18.63
N LYS A 7 -48.69 -19.12 -18.44
CA LYS A 7 -47.61 -19.67 -17.60
C LYS A 7 -46.22 -19.33 -18.12
N ILE A 8 -46.03 -19.25 -19.44
CA ILE A 8 -44.75 -18.88 -20.07
C ILE A 8 -44.47 -17.38 -19.84
N LEU A 9 -45.53 -16.57 -19.84
CA LEU A 9 -45.47 -15.14 -19.51
C LEU A 9 -45.11 -14.90 -18.04
N ALA A 10 -45.69 -15.70 -17.13
CA ALA A 10 -45.35 -15.62 -15.70
C ALA A 10 -43.91 -16.06 -15.38
N LEU A 11 -43.41 -17.11 -16.06
CA LEU A 11 -42.02 -17.58 -15.91
C LEU A 11 -41.00 -16.55 -16.43
N THR A 12 -41.28 -15.90 -17.56
CA THR A 12 -40.38 -14.86 -18.11
C THR A 12 -40.35 -13.59 -17.25
N ALA A 13 -41.48 -13.21 -16.63
CA ALA A 13 -41.53 -12.10 -15.69
C ALA A 13 -40.70 -12.37 -14.41
N LEU A 14 -40.68 -13.61 -13.92
CA LEU A 14 -39.87 -13.98 -12.75
C LEU A 14 -38.36 -14.01 -13.06
N LEU A 15 -37.97 -14.33 -14.30
CA LEU A 15 -36.56 -14.25 -14.71
C LEU A 15 -36.10 -12.80 -14.93
N ALA A 16 -37.00 -11.88 -15.28
CA ALA A 16 -36.67 -10.47 -15.48
C ALA A 16 -36.40 -9.71 -14.16
N SER A 17 -36.89 -10.20 -13.02
CA SER A 17 -36.62 -9.58 -11.71
C SER A 17 -35.24 -9.93 -11.14
N ALA A 18 -34.55 -10.90 -11.73
CA ALA A 18 -33.17 -11.27 -11.38
C ALA A 18 -32.13 -10.50 -12.22
N ALA A 19 -32.53 -9.44 -12.92
CA ALA A 19 -31.56 -8.49 -13.47
C ALA A 19 -30.79 -7.88 -12.29
N PRO A 20 -29.45 -7.99 -12.24
CA PRO A 20 -28.67 -7.27 -11.24
C PRO A 20 -28.97 -5.78 -11.45
N ALA A 21 -29.73 -5.19 -10.54
CA ALA A 21 -29.86 -3.75 -10.44
C ALA A 21 -28.44 -3.22 -10.24
N SER A 22 -27.88 -2.71 -11.32
CA SER A 22 -26.69 -1.87 -11.42
C SER A 22 -25.93 -1.73 -10.11
N LEU A 23 -24.76 -2.38 -10.04
CA LEU A 23 -23.74 -2.04 -9.06
C LEU A 23 -23.37 -0.57 -9.32
N ALA A 24 -23.96 0.35 -8.55
CA ALA A 24 -23.47 1.72 -8.52
C ALA A 24 -22.04 1.63 -7.99
N ALA A 25 -21.06 1.78 -8.88
CA ALA A 25 -19.71 2.10 -8.45
C ALA A 25 -19.85 3.42 -7.69
N GLN A 26 -19.88 3.34 -6.36
CA GLN A 26 -19.77 4.51 -5.52
C GLN A 26 -18.43 5.12 -5.90
N GLU A 27 -18.48 6.20 -6.68
CA GLU A 27 -17.33 7.05 -6.93
C GLU A 27 -16.75 7.35 -5.55
N ALA A 28 -15.61 6.71 -5.23
CA ALA A 28 -14.90 7.02 -4.01
C ALA A 28 -14.62 8.51 -4.11
N ALA A 29 -15.22 9.31 -3.24
CA ALA A 29 -14.93 10.72 -3.19
C ALA A 29 -13.41 10.85 -3.03
N MET A 30 -12.72 11.22 -4.11
CA MET A 30 -11.32 11.57 -4.06
C MET A 30 -11.27 12.76 -3.10
N GLN A 31 -10.89 12.47 -1.85
CA GLN A 31 -10.58 13.51 -0.88
C GLN A 31 -9.56 14.42 -1.55
N PRO A 32 -9.80 15.74 -1.60
CA PRO A 32 -8.81 16.65 -2.14
C PRO A 32 -7.52 16.39 -1.39
N GLU A 33 -6.46 16.06 -2.14
CA GLU A 33 -5.10 15.86 -1.63
C GLU A 33 -4.82 17.00 -0.65
N SER A 34 -4.86 16.65 0.65
CA SER A 34 -4.63 17.64 1.69
C SER A 34 -3.19 18.05 1.52
N ASP A 35 -2.94 19.33 1.27
CA ASP A 35 -1.59 19.83 1.02
C ASP A 35 -0.80 19.76 2.34
N VAL A 36 -0.19 18.59 2.60
CA VAL A 36 0.55 18.32 3.83
C VAL A 36 1.91 18.99 3.72
N THR A 37 2.02 20.19 4.28
CA THR A 37 3.31 20.84 4.46
C THR A 37 4.08 20.13 5.58
N ILE A 38 5.05 19.29 5.20
CA ILE A 38 5.99 18.68 6.15
C ILE A 38 7.04 19.75 6.52
N GLN A 39 6.91 20.34 7.71
CA GLN A 39 7.96 21.16 8.28
C GLN A 39 9.04 20.24 8.85
N SER A 40 10.16 20.08 8.15
CA SER A 40 11.31 19.35 8.68
C SER A 40 12.13 20.27 9.59
N THR A 41 12.31 19.85 10.84
CA THR A 41 13.38 20.38 11.69
C THR A 41 14.68 19.66 11.34
N SER A 42 15.83 20.32 11.55
CA SER A 42 17.12 19.60 11.47
C SER A 42 17.10 18.40 12.41
N LEU A 43 17.65 17.27 11.97
CA LEU A 43 17.86 16.13 12.87
C LEU A 43 18.78 16.57 14.02
N PRO A 44 18.50 16.15 15.27
CA PRO A 44 19.41 16.38 16.38
C PRO A 44 20.73 15.60 16.16
N PRO A 45 21.82 16.01 16.84
CA PRO A 45 23.08 15.27 16.84
C PRO A 45 22.88 13.80 17.24
N LEU A 46 23.67 12.88 16.67
CA LEU A 46 23.49 11.43 16.89
C LEU A 46 23.65 11.03 18.37
N GLU A 47 24.44 11.78 19.14
CA GLU A 47 24.69 11.54 20.56
C GLU A 47 23.44 11.80 21.43
N GLN A 48 22.46 12.53 20.88
CA GLN A 48 21.18 12.81 21.53
C GLN A 48 20.09 11.81 21.13
N LEU A 49 20.37 10.92 20.18
CA LEU A 49 19.45 9.87 19.75
C LEU A 49 19.66 8.60 20.57
N ALA A 50 18.57 7.89 20.86
CA ALA A 50 18.67 6.56 21.44
C ALA A 50 19.35 5.60 20.44
N ALA A 51 20.13 4.65 20.96
CA ALA A 51 20.74 3.63 20.12
C ALA A 51 19.66 2.85 19.35
N GLY A 52 19.90 2.67 18.05
CA GLY A 52 19.03 1.88 17.18
C GLY A 52 19.16 0.37 17.45
N PRO A 53 18.34 -0.46 16.77
CA PRO A 53 18.45 -1.90 16.88
C PRO A 53 19.77 -2.40 16.27
N GLU A 54 20.31 -3.47 16.85
CA GLU A 54 21.45 -4.19 16.29
C GLU A 54 21.03 -4.90 14.99
N VAL A 55 21.76 -4.64 13.90
CA VAL A 55 21.47 -5.25 12.59
C VAL A 55 22.61 -6.19 12.21
N SER A 56 22.30 -7.48 12.15
CA SER A 56 23.22 -8.53 11.70
C SER A 56 22.82 -9.08 10.33
N GLY A 57 23.79 -9.24 9.43
CA GLY A 57 23.54 -9.77 8.10
C GLY A 57 24.71 -9.60 7.14
N MET A 58 24.45 -9.89 5.85
CA MET A 58 25.40 -9.69 4.76
C MET A 58 25.15 -8.35 4.07
N ILE A 59 26.20 -7.57 3.85
CA ILE A 59 26.11 -6.35 3.03
C ILE A 59 25.85 -6.79 1.58
N SER A 60 24.65 -6.56 1.08
CA SER A 60 24.21 -6.98 -0.25
C SER A 60 24.35 -5.91 -1.32
N ALA A 61 24.33 -4.62 -0.94
CA ALA A 61 24.59 -3.51 -1.85
C ALA A 61 25.13 -2.27 -1.11
N ARG A 62 25.75 -1.35 -1.85
CA ARG A 62 26.16 -0.02 -1.38
C ARG A 62 25.95 1.00 -2.49
N LYS A 63 25.33 2.14 -2.17
CA LYS A 63 25.14 3.26 -3.09
C LYS A 63 25.26 4.59 -2.35
N GLY A 64 26.32 5.35 -2.64
CA GLY A 64 26.62 6.60 -1.94
C GLY A 64 26.68 6.38 -0.43
N ASP A 65 25.89 7.17 0.30
CA ASP A 65 25.79 7.17 1.76
C ASP A 65 24.79 6.14 2.32
N GLN A 66 24.45 5.12 1.53
CA GLN A 66 23.52 4.07 1.94
C GLN A 66 24.12 2.68 1.71
N ILE A 67 23.95 1.82 2.70
CA ILE A 67 24.28 0.39 2.61
C ILE A 67 23.00 -0.43 2.76
N GLN A 68 22.91 -1.50 1.98
CA GLN A 68 21.86 -2.49 2.13
C GLN A 68 22.45 -3.72 2.83
N VAL A 69 21.81 -4.14 3.91
CA VAL A 69 22.14 -5.35 4.65
C VAL A 69 20.99 -6.34 4.49
N THR A 70 21.27 -7.52 3.97
CA THR A 70 20.33 -8.63 3.96
C THR A 70 20.48 -9.40 5.27
N THR A 71 19.42 -9.44 6.06
CA THR A 71 19.41 -10.16 7.35
C THR A 71 19.44 -11.67 7.16
N ALA A 72 19.63 -12.41 8.25
CA ALA A 72 19.56 -13.87 8.25
C ALA A 72 18.23 -14.41 7.69
N ASP A 73 17.14 -13.65 7.87
CA ASP A 73 15.80 -13.99 7.35
C ASP A 73 15.62 -13.64 5.87
N GLY A 74 16.64 -13.08 5.21
CA GLY A 74 16.61 -12.67 3.81
C GLY A 74 16.00 -11.29 3.57
N THR A 75 15.55 -10.59 4.62
CA THR A 75 14.95 -9.26 4.50
C THR A 75 16.02 -8.20 4.21
N PRO A 76 15.85 -7.36 3.17
CA PRO A 76 16.76 -6.24 2.93
C PRO A 76 16.46 -5.08 3.88
N MET A 77 17.46 -4.61 4.61
CA MET A 77 17.43 -3.39 5.40
C MET A 77 18.35 -2.34 4.80
N LEU A 78 17.84 -1.13 4.64
CA LEU A 78 18.59 0.02 4.15
C LEU A 78 19.07 0.86 5.33
N ILE A 79 20.36 1.13 5.39
CA ILE A 79 21.01 1.87 6.47
C ILE A 79 21.71 3.07 5.85
N ALA A 80 21.38 4.27 6.36
CA ALA A 80 22.08 5.49 6.01
C ALA A 80 23.36 5.61 6.85
N VAL A 81 24.48 5.89 6.19
CA VAL A 81 25.79 6.12 6.80
C VAL A 81 26.11 7.60 6.64
N THR A 82 26.47 8.26 7.72
CA THR A 82 26.79 9.70 7.71
C THR A 82 28.21 9.93 8.24
N GLY A 83 28.74 11.15 8.14
CA GLY A 83 30.04 11.48 8.71
C GLY A 83 30.13 11.34 10.24
N ALA A 84 28.99 11.22 10.92
CA ALA A 84 28.91 10.99 12.36
C ALA A 84 28.83 9.47 12.71
N THR A 85 28.86 8.57 11.73
CA THR A 85 28.92 7.13 11.97
C THR A 85 30.33 6.73 12.41
N ASP A 86 30.45 6.14 13.60
CA ASP A 86 31.70 5.54 14.09
C ASP A 86 31.99 4.18 13.41
N ILE A 87 33.28 3.88 13.21
CA ILE A 87 33.78 2.64 12.57
C ILE A 87 34.58 1.75 13.52
#